data_AF-A0A2T4NQD5-F1
#
_entry.id   AF-A0A2T4NQD5-F1
#
_cell.length_a   1.000
_cell.length_b   1.000
_cell.length_c   1.000
_cell.angle_alpha   90.00
_cell.angle_beta   90.00
_cell.angle_gamma   90.00
#
_symmetry.space_group_name_H-M   'P 1'
#
loop_
_entity.id
_entity.type
_entity.pdbx_description
1 polymer ?
#
loop_
_entity_poly.entity_id
_entity_poly.type
_entity_poly.pdbx_seq_one_letter_code
_entity_poly.pdbx_strand_id
1 'polypeptide(L)'
;MNFSGARVASFAVPLGLGLLLGLTGPIAEHWGGRPGAAVGAVFTGGWPWACYAFLVGYFRRSRIESVVLAPLGLAIGVVAYYLTKENLASLSGLDSSGAGSSGIAFWGVLAFFFGAPLGLLGNLARVPGIGGLFFRLLVPLVAFYETSMRLETEALGPSQVVLGTWTTVRFTAVAVAIAMVSHTVWVWWRSRRVRSAGVGVG
;
A
#
# COMPACT_ATOMS: atom_id res chain seq x y z
N MET A 1 -26.11 -5.05 -22.04
CA MET A 1 -24.80 -5.60 -22.47
C MET A 1 -23.61 -4.93 -21.75
N ASN A 2 -23.63 -4.82 -20.40
CA ASN A 2 -22.56 -4.11 -19.64
C ASN A 2 -21.56 -5.03 -18.90
N PHE A 3 -21.68 -6.35 -19.03
CA PHE A 3 -20.86 -7.30 -18.27
C PHE A 3 -19.41 -7.43 -18.73
N SER A 4 -19.10 -7.05 -19.97
CA SER A 4 -17.74 -7.11 -20.52
C SER A 4 -16.90 -5.93 -20.04
N GLY A 5 -17.42 -4.70 -20.18
CA GLY A 5 -16.73 -3.48 -19.72
C GLY A 5 -16.47 -3.46 -18.22
N ALA A 6 -17.44 -3.91 -17.41
CA ALA A 6 -17.26 -3.98 -15.96
C ALA A 6 -16.16 -4.97 -15.55
N ARG A 7 -16.01 -6.09 -16.26
CA ARG A 7 -14.92 -7.06 -16.02
C ARG A 7 -13.57 -6.52 -16.45
N VAL A 8 -13.48 -5.91 -17.62
CA VAL A 8 -12.23 -5.30 -18.11
C VAL A 8 -11.77 -4.18 -17.18
N ALA A 9 -12.67 -3.27 -16.79
CA ALA A 9 -12.36 -2.21 -15.83
C ALA A 9 -11.90 -2.78 -14.47
N SER A 10 -12.55 -3.87 -14.03
CA SER A 10 -12.16 -4.57 -12.81
C SER A 10 -10.70 -5.03 -12.86
N PHE A 11 -10.18 -5.50 -13.99
CA PHE A 11 -8.77 -5.90 -14.11
C PHE A 11 -7.83 -4.73 -14.43
N ALA A 12 -8.26 -3.75 -15.22
CA ALA A 12 -7.42 -2.62 -15.63
C ALA A 12 -7.12 -1.66 -14.47
N VAL A 13 -8.09 -1.42 -13.57
CA VAL A 13 -7.94 -0.49 -12.45
C VAL A 13 -6.78 -0.84 -11.50
N PRO A 14 -6.64 -2.07 -10.96
CA PRO A 14 -5.52 -2.39 -10.08
C PRO A 14 -4.18 -2.26 -10.82
N LEU A 15 -4.08 -2.78 -12.05
CA LEU A 15 -2.86 -2.69 -12.84
C LEU A 15 -2.46 -1.23 -13.13
N GLY A 16 -3.44 -0.39 -13.46
CA GLY A 16 -3.24 1.05 -13.63
C GLY A 16 -2.84 1.76 -12.34
N LEU A 17 -3.40 1.38 -11.20
CA LEU A 17 -2.97 1.91 -9.89
C LEU A 17 -1.54 1.49 -9.55
N GLY A 18 -1.13 0.25 -9.89
CA GLY A 18 0.25 -0.20 -9.75
C GLY A 18 1.21 0.61 -10.63
N LEU A 19 0.83 0.88 -11.88
CA LEU A 19 1.57 1.77 -12.78
C LEU A 19 1.72 3.17 -12.17
N LEU A 20 0.62 3.80 -11.75
CA LEU A 20 0.64 5.14 -11.15
C LEU A 20 1.51 5.18 -9.89
N LEU A 21 1.44 4.15 -9.04
CA LEU A 21 2.29 4.00 -7.88
C LEU A 21 3.77 4.01 -8.26
N GLY A 22 4.15 3.23 -9.28
CA GLY A 22 5.52 3.17 -9.79
C GLY A 22 6.01 4.49 -10.38
N LEU A 23 5.15 5.23 -11.07
CA LEU A 23 5.47 6.52 -11.66
C LEU A 23 5.64 7.63 -10.62
N THR A 24 4.88 7.58 -9.52
CA THR A 24 4.77 8.72 -8.58
C THR A 24 6.11 9.05 -7.90
N GLY A 25 6.88 8.05 -7.50
CA GLY A 25 8.18 8.27 -6.83
C GLY A 25 9.21 8.98 -7.72
N PRO A 26 9.62 8.40 -8.87
CA PRO A 26 10.64 8.98 -9.75
C PRO A 26 10.23 10.35 -10.30
N ILE A 27 8.95 10.54 -10.61
CA ILE A 27 8.43 11.83 -11.05
C ILE A 27 8.60 12.85 -9.91
N ALA A 28 8.11 12.54 -8.70
CA ALA A 28 8.21 13.48 -7.57
C ALA A 28 9.66 13.86 -7.23
N GLU A 29 10.59 12.91 -7.32
CA GLU A 29 12.02 13.17 -7.14
C GLU A 29 12.58 14.15 -8.19
N HIS A 30 12.16 14.03 -9.45
CA HIS A 30 12.62 14.88 -10.53
C HIS A 30 12.07 16.32 -10.50
N TRP A 31 10.80 16.50 -10.19
CA TRP A 31 10.22 17.85 -10.03
C TRP A 31 10.81 18.58 -8.82
N GLY A 32 11.40 17.85 -7.87
CA GLY A 32 12.17 18.38 -6.76
C GLY A 32 11.36 19.24 -5.78
N GLY A 33 12.08 20.01 -4.97
CA GLY A 33 11.50 20.88 -3.95
C GLY A 33 10.92 20.14 -2.73
N ARG A 34 10.31 20.91 -1.82
CA ARG A 34 9.72 20.38 -0.58
C ARG A 34 8.62 19.32 -0.80
N PRO A 35 7.62 19.52 -1.69
CA PRO A 35 6.59 18.51 -1.91
C PRO A 35 7.16 17.25 -2.61
N GLY A 36 8.09 17.40 -3.56
CA GLY A 36 8.77 16.29 -4.21
C GLY A 36 9.56 15.43 -3.22
N ALA A 37 10.30 16.07 -2.31
CA ALA A 37 11.02 15.37 -1.24
C ALA A 37 10.09 14.62 -0.27
N ALA A 38 8.94 15.20 0.08
CA ALA A 38 7.95 14.54 0.93
C ALA A 38 7.31 13.33 0.23
N VAL A 39 6.91 13.48 -1.04
CA VAL A 39 6.33 12.40 -1.84
C VAL A 39 7.36 11.29 -2.07
N GLY A 40 8.59 11.63 -2.43
CA GLY A 40 9.70 10.69 -2.52
C GLY A 40 9.92 9.94 -1.20
N ALA A 41 9.95 10.64 -0.06
CA ALA A 41 10.09 10.01 1.26
C ALA A 41 8.97 9.02 1.61
N VAL A 42 7.75 9.24 1.11
CA VAL A 42 6.64 8.30 1.28
C VAL A 42 6.84 7.07 0.40
N PHE A 43 7.08 7.26 -0.90
CA PHE A 43 7.08 6.18 -1.90
C PHE A 43 8.39 5.38 -1.96
N THR A 44 9.47 5.88 -1.34
CA THR A 44 10.65 5.06 -1.02
C THR A 44 10.35 4.05 0.09
N GLY A 45 9.29 4.27 0.87
CA GLY A 45 8.72 3.31 1.82
C GLY A 45 8.33 1.99 1.14
N GLY A 46 8.48 0.86 1.82
CA GLY A 46 7.86 -0.40 1.42
C GLY A 46 6.37 -0.45 1.77
N TRP A 47 5.94 0.29 2.79
CA TRP A 47 4.56 0.32 3.26
C TRP A 47 3.52 0.77 2.23
N PRO A 48 3.75 1.73 1.30
CA PRO A 48 2.77 2.08 0.27
C PRO A 48 2.57 0.96 -0.75
N TRP A 49 3.64 0.23 -1.08
CA TRP A 49 3.58 -0.94 -1.96
C TRP A 49 2.83 -2.09 -1.28
N ALA A 50 3.10 -2.32 0.01
CA ALA A 50 2.34 -3.30 0.79
C ALA A 50 0.86 -2.91 0.93
N CYS A 51 0.58 -1.63 1.18
CA CYS A 51 -0.77 -1.07 1.23
C CYS A 51 -1.50 -1.26 -0.10
N TYR A 52 -0.84 -0.97 -1.22
CA TYR A 52 -1.38 -1.20 -2.55
C TYR A 52 -1.78 -2.68 -2.75
N ALA A 53 -0.88 -3.62 -2.49
CA ALA A 53 -1.16 -5.05 -2.65
C ALA A 53 -2.33 -5.51 -1.76
N PHE A 54 -2.34 -5.04 -0.51
CA PHE A 54 -3.42 -5.30 0.44
C PHE A 54 -4.76 -4.74 -0.04
N LEU A 55 -4.80 -3.49 -0.52
CA LEU A 55 -6.02 -2.87 -1.03
C LEU A 55 -6.54 -3.56 -2.29
N VAL A 56 -5.64 -3.94 -3.21
CA VAL A 56 -6.01 -4.76 -4.38
C VAL A 56 -6.74 -6.00 -3.91
N GLY A 57 -6.21 -6.73 -2.93
CA GLY A 57 -6.87 -7.88 -2.33
C GLY A 57 -8.20 -7.57 -1.64
N TYR A 58 -8.25 -6.48 -0.87
CA TYR A 58 -9.43 -6.06 -0.10
C TYR A 58 -10.65 -5.78 -0.98
N PHE A 59 -10.45 -5.23 -2.18
CA PHE A 59 -11.56 -4.94 -3.09
C PHE A 59 -12.01 -6.15 -3.93
N ARG A 60 -11.22 -7.24 -3.99
CA ARG A 60 -11.58 -8.44 -4.75
C ARG A 60 -12.50 -9.35 -3.95
N ARG A 61 -13.46 -9.98 -4.63
CA ARG A 61 -14.30 -11.03 -4.04
C ARG A 61 -13.62 -12.39 -4.13
N SER A 62 -12.90 -12.65 -5.23
CA SER A 62 -12.17 -13.89 -5.44
C SER A 62 -10.79 -13.86 -4.79
N ARG A 63 -10.45 -14.92 -4.05
CA ARG A 63 -9.09 -15.12 -3.49
C ARG A 63 -8.05 -15.26 -4.60
N ILE A 64 -8.41 -15.96 -5.68
CA ILE A 64 -7.52 -16.17 -6.83
C ILE A 64 -7.21 -14.82 -7.49
N GLU A 65 -8.24 -14.00 -7.73
CA GLU A 65 -8.02 -12.65 -8.30
C GLU A 65 -7.14 -11.78 -7.39
N SER A 66 -7.28 -11.92 -6.07
CA SER A 66 -6.47 -11.17 -5.09
C SER A 66 -4.99 -11.57 -5.17
N VAL A 67 -4.74 -12.89 -5.20
CA VAL A 67 -3.39 -13.49 -5.24
C VAL A 67 -2.71 -13.23 -6.58
N VAL A 68 -3.46 -13.06 -7.67
CA VAL A 68 -2.91 -12.81 -9.01
C VAL A 68 -2.74 -11.31 -9.28
N LEU A 69 -3.74 -10.49 -9.00
CA LEU A 69 -3.71 -9.07 -9.39
C LEU A 69 -2.79 -8.22 -8.51
N ALA A 70 -2.66 -8.55 -7.23
CA ALA A 70 -1.77 -7.84 -6.33
C ALA A 70 -0.29 -7.93 -6.78
N PRO A 71 0.29 -9.12 -7.00
CA PRO A 71 1.67 -9.22 -7.47
C PRO A 71 1.85 -8.73 -8.91
N LEU A 72 0.88 -8.95 -9.81
CA LEU A 72 0.98 -8.43 -11.19
C LEU A 72 1.03 -6.90 -11.22
N GLY A 73 0.15 -6.25 -10.46
CA GLY A 73 0.15 -4.79 -10.42
C GLY A 73 1.38 -4.22 -9.68
N LEU A 74 1.89 -4.92 -8.65
CA LEU A 74 3.18 -4.56 -8.05
C LEU A 74 4.33 -4.70 -9.04
N ALA A 75 4.38 -5.79 -9.81
CA ALA A 75 5.41 -6.02 -10.83
C ALA A 75 5.38 -4.92 -11.89
N ILE A 76 4.18 -4.53 -12.37
CA ILE A 76 4.02 -3.38 -13.28
C ILE A 76 4.55 -2.10 -12.63
N GLY A 77 4.22 -1.85 -11.36
CA GLY A 77 4.72 -0.70 -10.64
C GLY A 77 6.24 -0.68 -10.49
N VAL A 78 6.86 -1.83 -10.19
CA VAL A 78 8.34 -1.95 -10.09
C VAL A 78 8.98 -1.67 -11.45
N VAL A 79 8.48 -2.29 -12.53
CA VAL A 79 8.97 -2.06 -13.88
C VAL A 79 8.84 -0.59 -14.25
N ALA A 80 7.68 0.02 -14.00
CA ALA A 80 7.45 1.44 -14.27
C ALA A 80 8.37 2.35 -13.44
N TYR A 81 8.58 2.05 -12.16
CA TYR A 81 9.47 2.79 -11.28
C TYR A 81 10.89 2.83 -11.84
N TYR A 82 11.46 1.67 -12.14
CA TYR A 82 12.84 1.58 -12.60
C TYR A 82 13.03 2.15 -14.01
N LEU A 83 12.12 1.85 -14.95
CA LEU A 83 12.20 2.43 -16.30
C LEU A 83 12.08 3.95 -16.27
N THR A 84 11.19 4.50 -15.45
CA THR A 84 11.04 5.96 -15.31
C THR A 84 12.28 6.55 -14.67
N LYS A 85 12.78 5.93 -13.59
CA LYS A 85 14.00 6.37 -12.92
C LYS A 85 15.21 6.40 -13.85
N GLU A 86 15.40 5.37 -14.68
CA GLU A 86 16.48 5.32 -15.67
C GLU A 86 16.34 6.39 -16.75
N ASN A 87 15.14 6.56 -17.32
CA ASN A 87 14.88 7.58 -18.33
C ASN A 87 15.12 9.00 -17.80
N LEU A 88 14.75 9.26 -16.54
CA LEU A 88 14.98 10.57 -15.94
C LEU A 88 16.43 10.80 -15.54
N ALA A 89 17.16 9.75 -15.14
CA ALA A 89 18.60 9.83 -14.88
C ALA A 89 19.39 10.12 -16.17
N SER A 90 19.04 9.46 -17.29
CA SER A 90 19.68 9.69 -18.59
C SER A 90 19.43 11.11 -19.12
N LEU A 91 18.20 11.62 -18.98
CA LEU A 91 17.87 13.02 -19.28
C LEU A 91 18.68 14.02 -18.45
N SER A 92 19.07 13.63 -17.23
CA SER A 92 19.86 14.46 -16.30
C SER A 92 21.37 14.33 -16.50
N GLY A 93 21.83 13.50 -17.47
CA GLY A 93 23.25 13.26 -17.73
C GLY A 93 23.97 12.48 -16.62
N LEU A 94 23.23 11.76 -15.77
CA LEU A 94 23.79 10.91 -14.70
C LEU A 94 23.90 9.46 -15.20
N ASP A 95 25.04 8.82 -14.97
CA ASP A 95 25.23 7.40 -15.31
C ASP A 95 24.26 6.52 -14.49
N SER A 96 23.28 5.95 -15.17
CA SER A 96 22.30 5.01 -14.61
C SER A 96 22.81 3.57 -14.58
N SER A 97 24.13 3.38 -14.65
CA SER A 97 24.79 2.09 -14.88
C SER A 97 24.55 1.13 -13.72
N GLY A 98 23.53 0.28 -13.84
CA GLY A 98 23.29 -0.86 -12.95
C GLY A 98 21.93 -0.91 -12.26
N ALA A 99 21.05 0.09 -12.44
CA ALA A 99 19.79 0.17 -11.70
C ALA A 99 18.61 -0.60 -12.31
N GLY A 100 18.49 -0.67 -13.64
CA GLY A 100 17.30 -1.21 -14.31
C GLY A 100 17.18 -2.71 -14.24
N SER A 101 18.07 -3.45 -14.89
CA SER A 101 17.86 -4.89 -15.10
C SER A 101 17.93 -5.71 -13.79
N SER A 102 18.94 -5.47 -12.95
CA SER A 102 19.12 -6.20 -11.69
C SER A 102 18.10 -5.78 -10.62
N GLY A 103 17.79 -4.48 -10.54
CA GLY A 103 16.79 -3.93 -9.63
C GLY A 103 15.38 -4.41 -9.97
N ILE A 104 14.99 -4.35 -11.24
CA ILE A 104 13.69 -4.86 -11.71
C ILE A 104 13.56 -6.35 -11.42
N ALA A 105 14.60 -7.15 -11.70
CA ALA A 105 14.54 -8.59 -11.46
C ALA A 105 14.37 -8.90 -9.97
N PHE A 106 15.20 -8.30 -9.10
CA PHE A 106 15.16 -8.53 -7.66
C PHE A 106 13.83 -8.08 -7.04
N TRP A 107 13.44 -6.82 -7.27
CA TRP A 107 12.22 -6.26 -6.71
C TRP A 107 10.95 -6.82 -7.37
N GLY A 108 11.03 -7.22 -8.64
CA GLY A 108 9.97 -7.94 -9.33
C GLY A 108 9.71 -9.29 -8.67
N VAL A 109 10.76 -10.06 -8.39
CA VAL A 109 10.65 -11.34 -7.65
C VAL A 109 10.03 -11.10 -6.27
N LEU A 110 10.51 -10.11 -5.52
CA LEU A 110 9.93 -9.77 -4.22
C LEU A 110 8.46 -9.32 -4.32
N ALA A 111 8.09 -8.60 -5.37
CA ALA A 111 6.71 -8.21 -5.63
C ALA A 111 5.80 -9.43 -5.83
N PHE A 112 6.29 -10.50 -6.47
CA PHE A 112 5.55 -11.77 -6.55
C PHE A 112 5.48 -12.48 -5.20
N PHE A 113 6.61 -12.62 -4.51
CA PHE A 113 6.70 -13.32 -3.23
C PHE A 113 5.85 -12.68 -2.12
N PHE A 114 5.86 -11.36 -2.01
CA PHE A 114 5.11 -10.62 -0.99
C PHE A 114 3.74 -10.18 -1.47
N GLY A 115 3.57 -9.86 -2.75
CA GLY A 115 2.31 -9.37 -3.31
C GLY A 115 1.17 -10.37 -3.22
N ALA A 116 1.44 -11.65 -3.51
CA ALA A 116 0.43 -12.71 -3.43
C ALA A 116 -0.11 -12.91 -1.99
N PRO A 117 0.74 -13.10 -0.96
CA PRO A 117 0.30 -13.15 0.42
C PRO A 117 -0.42 -11.89 0.88
N LEU A 118 0.11 -10.69 0.57
CA LEU A 118 -0.51 -9.43 0.99
C LEU A 118 -1.88 -9.22 0.33
N GLY A 119 -2.03 -9.57 -0.95
CA GLY A 119 -3.32 -9.60 -1.62
C GLY A 119 -4.30 -10.57 -0.97
N LEU A 120 -3.84 -11.76 -0.57
CA LEU A 120 -4.69 -12.70 0.16
C LEU A 120 -5.12 -12.16 1.53
N LEU A 121 -4.20 -11.57 2.30
CA LEU A 121 -4.50 -10.98 3.60
C LEU A 121 -5.48 -9.80 3.47
N GLY A 122 -5.35 -9.00 2.42
CA GLY A 122 -6.33 -7.97 2.05
C GLY A 122 -7.72 -8.55 1.83
N ASN A 123 -7.83 -9.65 1.08
CA ASN A 123 -9.10 -10.34 0.88
C ASN A 123 -9.72 -10.86 2.20
N LEU A 124 -8.88 -11.44 3.08
CA LEU A 124 -9.30 -11.94 4.39
C LEU A 124 -9.73 -10.83 5.35
N ALA A 125 -9.18 -9.62 5.20
CA ALA A 125 -9.58 -8.44 5.97
C ALA A 125 -11.04 -8.00 5.73
N ARG A 126 -11.71 -8.55 4.70
CA ARG A 126 -13.13 -8.34 4.46
C ARG A 126 -14.04 -9.06 5.45
N VAL A 127 -13.53 -10.09 6.15
CA VAL A 127 -14.33 -10.85 7.12
C VAL A 127 -14.85 -9.89 8.20
N PRO A 128 -16.16 -9.83 8.47
CA PRO A 128 -16.69 -8.94 9.50
C PRO A 128 -16.26 -9.37 10.90
N GLY A 129 -16.08 -8.39 11.79
CA GLY A 129 -15.73 -8.63 13.19
C GLY A 129 -14.22 -8.65 13.47
N ILE A 130 -13.86 -9.26 14.60
CA ILE A 130 -12.50 -9.20 15.16
C ILE A 130 -11.48 -9.90 14.25
N GLY A 131 -11.87 -10.99 13.59
CA GLY A 131 -10.99 -11.72 12.66
C GLY A 131 -10.52 -10.86 11.49
N GLY A 132 -11.42 -10.06 10.89
CA GLY A 132 -11.02 -9.12 9.83
C GLY A 132 -10.24 -7.91 10.34
N LEU A 133 -10.51 -7.46 11.57
CA LEU A 133 -9.77 -6.35 12.18
C LEU A 133 -8.27 -6.65 12.28
N PHE A 134 -7.90 -7.86 12.69
CA PHE A 134 -6.49 -8.27 12.75
C PHE A 134 -5.77 -8.04 11.42
N PHE A 135 -6.38 -8.45 10.31
CA PHE A 135 -5.79 -8.24 8.98
C PHE A 135 -5.83 -6.78 8.55
N ARG A 136 -6.85 -5.99 8.91
CA ARG A 136 -6.92 -4.55 8.61
C ARG A 136 -5.82 -3.74 9.28
N LEU A 137 -5.37 -4.18 10.46
CA LEU A 137 -4.31 -3.50 11.21
C LEU A 137 -2.91 -3.76 10.64
N LEU A 138 -2.72 -4.74 9.75
CA LEU A 138 -1.42 -5.01 9.13
C LEU A 138 -0.83 -3.77 8.45
N VAL A 139 -1.60 -3.08 7.61
CA VAL A 139 -1.09 -1.93 6.84
C VAL A 139 -0.69 -0.77 7.76
N PRO A 140 -1.54 -0.32 8.72
CA PRO A 140 -1.13 0.67 9.72
C PRO A 140 0.10 0.24 10.54
N LEU A 141 0.18 -1.03 10.95
CA LEU A 141 1.31 -1.54 11.74
C LEU A 141 2.61 -1.54 10.94
N VAL A 142 2.58 -1.98 9.67
CA VAL A 142 3.74 -1.95 8.78
C VAL A 142 4.21 -0.52 8.55
N ALA A 143 3.28 0.41 8.28
CA ALA A 143 3.61 1.83 8.11
C ALA A 143 4.23 2.43 9.39
N PHE A 144 3.67 2.12 10.57
CA PHE A 144 4.22 2.56 11.84
C PHE A 144 5.62 1.98 12.11
N TYR A 145 5.80 0.67 11.91
CA TYR A 145 7.06 -0.01 12.16
C TYR A 145 8.17 0.50 11.24
N GLU A 146 7.91 0.55 9.93
CA GLU A 146 8.91 1.01 8.96
C GLU A 146 9.30 2.46 9.20
N THR A 147 8.33 3.35 9.42
CA THR A 147 8.63 4.77 9.69
C THR A 147 9.35 4.96 11.02
N SER A 148 9.09 4.14 12.03
CA SER A 148 9.82 4.18 13.30
C SER A 148 11.26 3.74 13.12
N MET A 149 11.51 2.63 12.42
CA MET A 149 12.87 2.19 12.12
C MET A 149 13.66 3.25 11.35
N ARG A 150 13.06 3.85 10.31
CA ARG A 150 13.71 4.91 9.52
C ARG A 150 14.03 6.15 10.36
N LEU A 151 13.12 6.56 11.23
CA LEU A 151 13.35 7.68 12.15
C LEU A 151 14.49 7.39 13.14
N GLU A 152 14.68 6.13 13.56
CA GLU A 152 15.77 5.73 14.44
C GLU A 152 17.12 5.65 13.70
N THR A 153 17.15 5.02 12.52
CA THR A 153 18.38 4.81 11.75
C THR A 153 18.87 6.08 11.05
N GLU A 154 17.94 6.96 10.68
CA GLU A 154 18.23 8.15 9.91
C GLU A 154 18.05 9.43 10.75
N ALA A 155 18.18 9.38 12.07
CA ALA A 155 18.02 10.58 12.91
C ALA A 155 19.04 11.71 12.62
N LEU A 156 20.11 11.43 11.86
CA LEU A 156 21.27 12.32 11.68
C LEU A 156 21.53 12.82 10.24
N GLY A 157 20.70 12.48 9.25
CA GLY A 157 21.01 12.69 7.82
C GLY A 157 19.91 13.20 6.86
N PRO A 158 18.60 12.98 7.10
CA PRO A 158 17.54 13.44 6.21
C PRO A 158 17.25 14.93 6.39
N SER A 159 16.76 15.56 5.31
CA SER A 159 16.19 16.89 5.41
C SER A 159 15.02 16.93 6.39
N GLN A 160 14.81 18.07 7.06
CA GLN A 160 13.69 18.28 8.01
C GLN A 160 12.32 17.91 7.43
N VAL A 161 12.16 18.03 6.10
CA VAL A 161 10.94 17.65 5.38
C VAL A 161 10.71 16.14 5.41
N VAL A 162 11.76 15.34 5.24
CA VAL A 162 11.68 13.87 5.25
C VAL A 162 11.34 13.37 6.65
N LEU A 163 12.00 13.91 7.68
CA LEU A 163 11.71 13.60 9.09
C LEU A 163 10.26 13.96 9.46
N GLY A 164 9.80 15.16 9.08
CA GLY A 164 8.42 15.59 9.30
C GLY A 164 7.40 14.68 8.61
N THR A 165 7.73 14.23 7.39
CA THR A 165 6.87 13.33 6.60
C THR A 165 6.71 11.98 7.29
N TRP A 166 7.81 11.31 7.66
CA TRP A 166 7.74 10.01 8.34
C TRP A 166 7.06 10.09 9.70
N THR A 167 7.31 11.16 10.45
CA THR A 167 6.62 11.41 11.72
C THR A 167 5.10 11.53 11.51
N THR A 168 4.67 12.26 10.48
CA THR A 168 3.26 12.43 10.13
C THR A 168 2.63 11.09 9.73
N VAL A 169 3.31 10.29 8.90
CA VAL A 169 2.85 8.95 8.51
C VAL A 169 2.68 8.06 9.75
N ARG A 170 3.66 8.07 10.66
CA ARG A 170 3.61 7.31 11.92
C ARG A 170 2.39 7.67 12.76
N PHE A 171 2.14 8.95 13.01
CA PHE A 171 0.97 9.39 13.79
C PHE A 171 -0.35 9.08 13.09
N THR A 172 -0.40 9.26 11.77
CA THR A 172 -1.58 8.94 10.96
C THR A 172 -1.89 7.44 11.03
N ALA A 173 -0.87 6.59 10.95
CA ALA A 173 -1.02 5.14 11.08
C ALA A 173 -1.64 4.76 12.44
N VAL A 174 -1.18 5.36 13.54
CA VAL A 174 -1.76 5.16 14.87
C VAL A 174 -3.21 5.63 14.93
N ALA A 175 -3.51 6.83 14.40
CA ALA A 175 -4.87 7.37 14.39
C ALA A 175 -5.84 6.47 13.60
N VAL A 176 -5.41 5.97 12.42
CA VAL A 176 -6.19 5.03 11.60
C VAL A 176 -6.41 3.71 12.35
N ALA A 177 -5.38 3.17 13.01
CA ALA A 177 -5.51 1.95 13.79
C ALA A 177 -6.53 2.10 14.93
N ILE A 178 -6.47 3.21 15.68
CA ILE A 178 -7.45 3.52 16.74
C ILE A 178 -8.85 3.62 16.14
N ALA A 179 -9.03 4.37 15.05
CA ALA A 179 -10.33 4.51 14.39
C ALA A 179 -10.92 3.16 13.96
N MET A 180 -10.10 2.27 13.40
CA MET A 180 -10.51 0.91 13.02
C MET A 180 -10.95 0.06 14.21
N VAL A 181 -10.21 0.11 15.32
CA VAL A 181 -10.53 -0.63 16.55
C VAL A 181 -11.82 -0.08 17.15
N SER A 182 -11.92 1.24 17.35
CA SER A 182 -13.10 1.90 17.90
C SER A 182 -14.35 1.60 17.08
N HIS A 183 -14.26 1.65 15.74
CA HIS A 183 -15.38 1.32 14.86
C HIS A 183 -15.80 -0.15 15.00
N THR A 184 -14.85 -1.09 15.05
CA THR A 184 -15.15 -2.52 15.21
C THR A 184 -15.81 -2.81 16.56
N VAL A 185 -15.29 -2.22 17.64
CA VAL A 185 -15.86 -2.33 18.98
C VAL A 185 -17.28 -1.75 19.00
N TRP A 186 -17.47 -0.56 18.43
CA TRP A 186 -18.78 0.09 18.37
C TRP A 186 -19.82 -0.76 17.64
N VAL A 187 -19.48 -1.29 16.46
CA VAL A 187 -20.37 -2.18 15.68
C VAL A 187 -20.71 -3.44 16.47
N TRP A 188 -19.73 -4.05 17.12
CA TRP A 188 -19.94 -5.25 17.94
C TRP A 188 -20.86 -4.97 19.14
N TRP A 189 -20.64 -3.86 19.85
CA TRP A 189 -21.48 -3.41 20.94
C TRP A 189 -22.92 -3.13 20.50
N ARG A 190 -23.11 -2.48 19.33
CA ARG A 190 -24.44 -2.22 18.76
C ARG A 190 -25.17 -3.52 18.43
N SER A 191 -24.51 -4.47 17.77
CA SER A 191 -25.10 -5.76 17.43
C SER A 191 -25.52 -6.57 18.67
N ARG A 192 -24.75 -6.50 19.77
CA ARG A 192 -25.12 -7.12 21.05
C ARG A 192 -26.35 -6.49 21.69
N ARG A 193 -26.48 -5.16 21.64
CA ARG A 193 -27.65 -4.45 22.19
C ARG A 193 -28.94 -4.79 21.44
N VAL A 194 -28.89 -4.83 20.11
CA VAL A 194 -30.06 -5.23 19.29
C VAL A 194 -30.48 -6.67 19.59
N ARG A 195 -29.53 -7.59 19.72
CA ARG A 195 -29.84 -9.00 20.05
C ARG A 195 -30.42 -9.16 21.46
N SER A 196 -30.01 -8.33 22.41
CA SER A 196 -30.55 -8.37 23.79
C SER A 196 -31.95 -7.76 23.88
N ALA A 197 -32.28 -6.78 23.03
CA ALA A 197 -33.61 -6.18 22.95
C ALA A 197 -34.63 -7.07 22.22
N GLY A 198 -34.19 -7.97 21.32
CA GLY A 198 -35.07 -8.89 20.57
C GLY A 198 -35.45 -10.19 21.29
N VAL A 199 -34.88 -10.48 22.46
CA VAL A 199 -35.17 -11.70 23.27
C VAL A 199 -36.33 -11.45 24.27
N GLY A 200 -36.97 -10.28 24.21
CA GLY A 200 -38.08 -9.87 25.09
C GLY A 200 -39.49 -9.97 24.49
N VAL A 201 -39.71 -10.82 23.48
CA VAL A 201 -41.07 -11.13 22.99
C VAL A 201 -41.22 -12.64 22.96
N GLY A 202 -41.64 -13.18 24.12
CA GLY A 202 -42.30 -14.49 24.19
C GLY A 202 -43.73 -14.41 23.69
#